data_AF-A0A9E5WTF8-F1
#
_entry.id   AF-A0A9E5WTF8-F1
#
_cell.length_a   1.000
_cell.length_b   1.000
_cell.length_c   1.000
_cell.angle_alpha   90.00
_cell.angle_beta   90.00
_cell.angle_gamma   90.00
#
_symmetry.space_group_name_H-M   'P 1'
#
loop_
_entity.id
_entity.type
_entity.pdbx_description
1 polymer ?
#
loop_
_entity_poly.entity_id
_entity_poly.type
_entity_poly.pdbx_seq_one_letter_code
_entity_poly.pdbx_strand_id
1 'polypeptide(L)'
;MHIPDGVLSTEVCVATGVVSAGAVGYSLHRMKTALADRTIPLTGMMAALVFAGQMVNFPLGVVPVSGHLLGGVLSAAVLGPWAACVAMTMVLVVQCILFADGGLMALGANVLHMAVVGGLGGYAVYVVIRRWLGGGARG
;
A
#
# COMPACT_ATOMS: atom_id res chain seq x y z
N MET A 1 -8.42 3.09 -2.33
CA MET A 1 -9.54 3.40 -1.43
C MET A 1 -10.20 2.11 -1.09
N HIS A 2 -10.57 1.87 0.15
CA HIS A 2 -11.01 0.56 0.61
C HIS A 2 -12.28 0.10 -0.09
N ILE A 3 -12.26 -1.17 -0.51
CA ILE A 3 -13.37 -1.88 -1.11
C ILE A 3 -14.04 -2.69 0.01
N PRO A 4 -15.34 -2.46 0.30
CA PRO A 4 -16.08 -3.25 1.27
C PRO A 4 -16.47 -4.63 0.70
N ASP A 5 -16.79 -5.56 1.59
CA ASP A 5 -17.26 -6.88 1.20
C ASP A 5 -18.61 -6.79 0.46
N GLY A 6 -18.84 -7.73 -0.48
CA GLY A 6 -20.06 -7.77 -1.30
C GLY A 6 -20.03 -6.92 -2.57
N VAL A 7 -19.00 -6.07 -2.76
CA VAL A 7 -18.83 -5.28 -4.00
C VAL A 7 -18.19 -6.10 -5.13
N LEU A 8 -17.26 -7.00 -4.78
CA LEU A 8 -16.55 -7.85 -5.74
C LEU A 8 -17.09 -9.27 -5.71
N SER A 9 -17.09 -9.95 -6.86
CA SER A 9 -17.40 -11.38 -6.91
C SER A 9 -16.32 -12.20 -6.21
N THR A 10 -16.72 -13.35 -5.67
CA THR A 10 -15.79 -14.26 -4.97
C THR A 10 -14.59 -14.65 -5.82
N GLU A 11 -14.80 -14.88 -7.12
CA GLU A 11 -13.74 -15.19 -8.09
C GLU A 11 -12.69 -14.08 -8.17
N VAL A 12 -13.13 -12.81 -8.23
CA VAL A 12 -12.23 -11.65 -8.26
C VAL A 12 -11.48 -11.50 -6.94
N CYS A 13 -12.16 -11.70 -5.80
CA CYS A 13 -11.52 -11.69 -4.49
C CYS A 13 -10.41 -12.74 -4.37
N VAL A 14 -10.67 -13.98 -4.82
CA VAL A 14 -9.68 -15.06 -4.83
C VAL A 14 -8.52 -14.74 -5.76
N ALA A 15 -8.80 -14.32 -7.00
CA ALA A 15 -7.77 -13.99 -7.98
C ALA A 15 -6.86 -12.86 -7.49
N THR A 16 -7.44 -11.76 -7.02
CA THR A 16 -6.68 -10.62 -6.47
C THR A 16 -5.95 -11.00 -5.18
N GLY A 17 -6.52 -11.87 -4.35
CA GLY A 17 -5.85 -12.43 -3.17
C GLY A 17 -4.58 -13.20 -3.51
N VAL A 18 -4.63 -14.08 -4.51
CA VAL A 18 -3.45 -14.85 -4.98
C VAL A 18 -2.37 -13.91 -5.51
N VAL A 19 -2.74 -12.95 -6.36
CA VAL A 19 -1.78 -11.98 -6.92
C VAL A 19 -1.15 -11.12 -5.83
N SER A 20 -1.96 -10.62 -4.89
CA SER A 20 -1.47 -9.82 -3.75
C SER A 20 -0.56 -10.63 -2.84
N ALA A 21 -0.89 -11.89 -2.54
CA ALA A 21 -0.04 -12.76 -1.75
C ALA A 21 1.34 -12.96 -2.42
N GLY A 22 1.37 -13.15 -3.75
CA GLY A 22 2.61 -13.21 -4.51
C GLY A 22 3.43 -11.92 -4.43
N ALA A 23 2.79 -10.76 -4.61
CA ALA A 23 3.45 -9.46 -4.55
C ALA A 23 4.02 -9.13 -3.16
N VAL A 24 3.24 -9.42 -2.10
CA VAL A 24 3.68 -9.23 -0.71
C VAL A 24 4.78 -10.22 -0.34
N GLY A 25 4.64 -11.50 -0.72
CA GLY A 25 5.66 -12.52 -0.50
C GLY A 25 6.99 -12.16 -1.16
N TYR A 26 6.95 -11.67 -2.39
CA TYR A 26 8.14 -11.17 -3.09
C TYR A 26 8.73 -9.93 -2.40
N SER A 27 7.89 -9.00 -1.96
CA SER A 27 8.32 -7.81 -1.21
C SER A 27 9.00 -8.18 0.11
N LEU A 28 8.46 -9.15 0.85
CA LEU A 28 9.06 -9.68 2.08
C LEU A 28 10.41 -10.34 1.80
N HIS A 29 10.51 -11.15 0.75
CA HIS A 29 11.77 -11.77 0.36
C HIS A 29 12.83 -10.73 0.01
N ARG A 30 12.49 -9.75 -0.85
CA ARG A 30 13.38 -8.65 -1.22
C ARG A 30 13.79 -7.81 -0.03
N MET A 31 12.85 -7.50 0.86
CA MET A 31 13.11 -6.80 2.11
C MET A 31 14.15 -7.58 2.92
N LYS A 32 13.92 -8.85 3.24
CA LYS A 32 14.88 -9.69 3.98
C LYS A 32 16.29 -9.68 3.36
N THR A 33 16.40 -9.79 2.04
CA THR A 33 17.71 -9.80 1.35
C THR A 33 18.40 -8.44 1.31
N ALA A 34 17.65 -7.35 1.48
CA ALA A 34 18.15 -5.98 1.37
C ALA A 34 18.32 -5.27 2.73
N LEU A 35 17.88 -5.87 3.85
CA LEU A 35 17.79 -5.17 5.12
C LEU A 35 18.99 -5.33 6.04
N ALA A 36 19.55 -4.19 6.43
CA ALA A 36 20.18 -3.96 7.72
C ALA A 36 19.12 -3.90 8.84
N ASP A 37 19.44 -4.34 10.05
CA ASP A 37 18.52 -4.51 11.20
C ASP A 37 17.60 -3.30 11.51
N ARG A 38 17.97 -2.08 11.09
CA ARG A 38 17.22 -0.84 11.37
C ARG A 38 15.95 -0.66 10.55
N THR A 39 15.81 -1.29 9.40
CA THR A 39 14.66 -1.00 8.51
C THR A 39 13.38 -1.70 8.96
N ILE A 40 13.47 -2.78 9.74
CA ILE A 40 12.30 -3.45 10.31
C ILE A 40 11.52 -2.50 11.25
N PRO A 41 12.15 -1.87 12.27
CA PRO A 41 11.49 -0.84 13.09
C PRO A 41 10.93 0.33 12.29
N LEU A 42 11.68 0.85 11.31
CA LEU A 42 11.23 1.97 10.47
C LEU A 42 9.98 1.62 9.66
N THR A 43 9.87 0.38 9.19
CA THR A 43 8.69 -0.13 8.47
C THR A 43 7.45 -0.10 9.37
N GLY A 44 7.58 -0.56 10.61
CA GLY A 44 6.49 -0.50 11.60
C GLY A 44 6.06 0.92 11.95
N MET A 45 7.02 1.84 12.15
CA MET A 45 6.70 3.25 12.44
C MET A 45 6.01 3.93 11.26
N MET A 46 6.46 3.68 10.03
CA MET A 46 5.79 4.20 8.84
C MET A 46 4.37 3.64 8.70
N ALA A 47 4.17 2.34 8.97
CA ALA A 47 2.84 1.73 8.97
C ALA A 47 1.92 2.44 9.98
N ALA A 48 2.38 2.70 11.21
CA ALA A 48 1.60 3.42 12.21
C ALA A 48 1.26 4.85 11.76
N LEU A 49 2.21 5.59 11.16
CA LEU A 49 1.99 6.92 10.63
C LEU A 49 0.95 6.94 9.51
N VAL A 50 1.08 6.03 8.54
CA VAL A 50 0.14 5.93 7.42
C VAL A 50 -1.24 5.52 7.90
N PHE A 51 -1.31 4.55 8.83
CA PHE A 51 -2.58 4.16 9.47
C PHE A 51 -3.27 5.37 10.10
N ALA A 52 -2.57 6.14 10.92
CA ALA A 52 -3.13 7.33 11.56
C ALA A 52 -3.60 8.36 10.52
N GLY A 53 -2.82 8.58 9.45
CA GLY A 53 -3.22 9.46 8.35
C GLY A 53 -4.43 8.96 7.56
N GLN A 54 -4.61 7.64 7.43
CA GLN A 54 -5.76 7.03 6.75
C GLN A 54 -7.04 7.08 7.58
N MET A 55 -6.93 7.08 8.91
CA MET A 55 -8.08 7.27 9.81
C MET A 55 -8.68 8.68 9.70
N VAL A 56 -7.92 9.64 9.16
CA VAL A 56 -8.48 10.92 8.71
C VAL A 56 -9.10 10.72 7.32
N ASN A 57 -10.28 10.10 7.30
CA ASN A 57 -11.05 9.85 6.09
C ASN A 57 -12.37 10.64 6.07
N PHE A 58 -12.91 10.85 4.87
CA PHE A 58 -14.17 11.56 4.65
C PHE A 58 -15.02 10.80 3.62
N PRO A 59 -16.35 10.74 3.79
CA PRO A 59 -17.23 10.04 2.85
C PRO A 59 -17.28 10.78 1.51
N LEU A 60 -17.19 10.05 0.39
CA LEU A 60 -17.23 10.67 -0.95
C LEU A 60 -18.66 10.93 -1.47
N GLY A 61 -19.70 10.70 -0.65
CA GLY A 61 -21.09 11.14 -0.87
C GLY A 61 -21.85 10.45 -2.01
N VAL A 62 -21.18 10.05 -3.09
CA VAL A 62 -21.78 9.48 -4.32
C VAL A 62 -21.48 8.00 -4.52
N VAL A 63 -20.49 7.46 -3.82
CA VAL A 63 -20.05 6.06 -3.89
C VAL A 63 -19.77 5.55 -2.49
N PRO A 64 -19.96 4.25 -2.20
CA PRO A 64 -19.74 3.65 -0.89
C PRO A 64 -18.24 3.44 -0.61
N VAL A 65 -17.43 4.48 -0.86
CA VAL A 65 -15.99 4.52 -0.57
C VAL A 65 -15.63 5.84 0.09
N SER A 66 -14.65 5.80 0.99
CA SER A 66 -14.11 6.99 1.63
C SER A 66 -12.98 7.61 0.80
N GLY A 67 -12.75 8.90 1.00
CA GLY A 67 -11.62 9.70 0.55
C GLY A 67 -10.61 9.84 1.69
N HIS A 68 -9.33 9.53 1.46
CA HIS A 68 -8.27 9.68 2.45
C HIS A 68 -6.87 9.71 1.79
N LEU A 69 -5.86 10.10 2.57
CA LEU A 69 -4.47 9.97 2.18
C LEU A 69 -4.11 8.49 1.98
N LEU A 70 -3.58 8.09 0.82
CA LEU A 70 -3.15 6.70 0.62
C LEU A 70 -1.80 6.40 1.29
N GLY A 71 -0.83 7.32 1.19
CA GLY A 71 0.48 7.18 1.87
C GLY A 71 1.47 6.21 1.22
N GLY A 72 1.09 5.49 0.16
CA GLY A 72 1.92 4.45 -0.48
C GLY A 72 3.19 4.98 -1.15
N VAL A 73 3.08 6.04 -1.96
CA VAL A 73 4.25 6.65 -2.63
C VAL A 73 5.19 7.32 -1.62
N LEU A 74 4.64 8.01 -0.60
CA LEU A 74 5.41 8.60 0.49
C LEU A 74 6.22 7.51 1.23
N SER A 75 5.57 6.41 1.59
CA SER A 75 6.22 5.28 2.25
C SER A 75 7.33 4.70 1.38
N ALA A 76 7.07 4.52 0.08
CA ALA A 76 8.04 3.96 -0.85
C ALA A 76 9.23 4.90 -1.12
N ALA A 77 9.00 6.22 -1.10
CA ALA A 77 10.07 7.21 -1.23
C ALA A 77 11.01 7.22 0.00
N VAL A 78 10.48 6.97 1.20
CA VAL A 78 11.25 6.98 2.46
C VAL A 78 11.93 5.64 2.74
N LEU A 79 11.18 4.54 2.63
CA LEU A 79 11.65 3.20 3.03
C LEU A 79 12.15 2.34 1.85
N GLY A 80 11.87 2.77 0.62
CA GLY A 80 11.98 1.93 -0.56
C GLY A 80 10.71 1.12 -0.84
N PRO A 81 10.56 0.62 -2.08
CA PRO A 81 9.32 0.03 -2.57
C PRO A 81 8.88 -1.21 -1.79
N TRP A 82 9.81 -2.10 -1.47
CA TRP A 82 9.49 -3.40 -0.85
C TRP A 82 9.03 -3.25 0.60
N ALA A 83 9.75 -2.46 1.41
CA ALA A 83 9.37 -2.17 2.79
C ALA A 83 8.04 -1.41 2.85
N ALA A 84 7.82 -0.47 1.93
CA ALA A 84 6.54 0.25 1.83
C ALA A 84 5.36 -0.67 1.47
N CYS A 85 5.53 -1.62 0.55
CA CYS A 85 4.48 -2.58 0.22
C CYS A 85 4.08 -3.42 1.44
N VAL A 86 5.06 -3.87 2.23
CA VAL A 86 4.83 -4.59 3.49
C VAL A 86 4.12 -3.70 4.52
N ALA A 87 4.61 -2.47 4.73
CA ALA A 87 3.97 -1.51 5.63
C ALA A 87 2.51 -1.25 5.27
N MET A 88 2.22 -0.96 4.00
CA MET A 88 0.85 -0.75 3.51
C MET A 88 -0.02 -1.98 3.73
N THR A 89 0.51 -3.18 3.50
CA THR A 89 -0.23 -4.42 3.74
C THR A 89 -0.58 -4.59 5.22
N MET A 90 0.35 -4.30 6.14
CA MET A 90 0.08 -4.33 7.58
C MET A 90 -1.04 -3.36 7.97
N VAL A 91 -1.02 -2.14 7.41
CA VAL A 91 -2.06 -1.13 7.65
C VAL A 91 -3.43 -1.65 7.23
N LEU A 92 -3.54 -2.22 6.02
CA LEU A 92 -4.81 -2.73 5.48
C LEU A 92 -5.34 -3.93 6.26
N VAL A 93 -4.46 -4.81 6.73
CA VAL A 93 -4.84 -5.94 7.60
C VAL A 93 -5.43 -5.42 8.91
N VAL A 94 -4.75 -4.47 9.56
CA VAL A 94 -5.22 -3.88 10.82
C VAL A 94 -6.56 -3.16 10.64
N GLN A 95 -6.71 -2.37 9.57
CA GLN A 95 -7.93 -1.64 9.26
C GLN A 95 -9.12 -2.57 9.03
N CYS A 96 -8.92 -3.63 8.23
CA CYS A 96 -9.97 -4.59 7.93
C CYS A 96 -10.41 -5.34 9.20
N ILE A 97 -9.47 -5.81 10.02
CA ILE A 97 -9.78 -6.67 11.17
C ILE A 97 -10.29 -5.87 12.38
N LEU A 98 -9.68 -4.71 12.69
CA LEU A 98 -9.95 -3.99 13.94
C LEU A 98 -10.89 -2.79 13.76
N PHE A 99 -10.93 -2.20 12.57
CA PHE A 99 -11.70 -0.98 12.29
C PHE A 99 -12.86 -1.20 11.33
N ALA A 100 -13.02 -2.43 10.81
CA ALA A 100 -13.98 -2.77 9.75
C ALA A 100 -13.91 -1.81 8.54
N ASP A 101 -12.73 -1.23 8.30
CA ASP A 101 -12.47 -0.31 7.20
C ASP A 101 -11.87 -1.11 6.04
N GLY A 102 -12.76 -1.51 5.12
CA GLY A 102 -12.49 -2.47 4.06
C GLY A 102 -12.94 -3.91 4.36
N GLY A 103 -13.25 -4.65 3.30
CA GLY A 103 -13.74 -6.02 3.38
C GLY A 103 -12.64 -7.05 3.60
N LEU A 104 -12.94 -8.12 4.35
CA LEU A 104 -12.01 -9.22 4.62
C LEU A 104 -11.85 -10.10 3.39
N MET A 105 -12.94 -10.38 2.68
CA MET A 105 -12.88 -11.10 1.40
C MET A 105 -12.24 -10.22 0.33
N ALA A 106 -12.49 -8.92 0.38
CA ALA A 106 -11.87 -7.93 -0.50
C ALA A 106 -10.43 -7.54 -0.11
N LEU A 107 -9.85 -8.09 0.96
CA LEU A 107 -8.51 -7.72 1.45
C LEU A 107 -7.45 -7.88 0.36
N GLY A 108 -7.52 -8.95 -0.43
CA GLY A 108 -6.64 -9.18 -1.57
C GLY A 108 -6.69 -8.04 -2.59
N ALA A 109 -7.88 -7.58 -2.94
CA ALA A 109 -8.08 -6.46 -3.85
C ALA A 109 -7.59 -5.12 -3.25
N ASN A 110 -7.84 -4.91 -1.96
CA ASN A 110 -7.37 -3.75 -1.21
C ASN A 110 -5.84 -3.67 -1.15
N VAL A 111 -5.16 -4.80 -0.94
CA VAL A 111 -3.69 -4.86 -1.02
C VAL A 111 -3.22 -4.58 -2.45
N LEU A 112 -3.87 -5.19 -3.45
CA LEU A 112 -3.45 -5.05 -4.85
C LEU A 112 -3.51 -3.59 -5.29
N HIS A 113 -4.63 -2.91 -5.14
CA HIS A 113 -4.75 -1.58 -5.71
C HIS A 113 -4.06 -0.47 -4.88
N MET A 114 -3.91 -0.62 -3.56
CA MET A 114 -3.34 0.41 -2.70
C MET A 114 -1.86 0.18 -2.44
N ALA A 115 -1.47 -1.02 -2.03
CA ALA A 115 -0.07 -1.32 -1.74
C ALA A 115 0.74 -1.55 -3.03
N VAL A 116 0.20 -2.32 -3.98
CA VAL A 116 0.93 -2.69 -5.21
C VAL A 116 0.77 -1.60 -6.27
N VAL A 117 -0.43 -1.37 -6.78
CA VAL A 117 -0.65 -0.39 -7.86
C VAL A 117 -0.38 1.03 -7.37
N GLY A 118 -1.02 1.45 -6.28
CA GLY A 118 -0.84 2.79 -5.71
C GLY A 118 0.57 3.03 -5.16
N GLY A 119 1.10 2.08 -4.37
CA GLY A 119 2.42 2.18 -3.74
C GLY A 119 3.57 1.94 -4.71
N LEU A 120 3.72 0.72 -5.22
CA LEU A 120 4.83 0.36 -6.11
C LEU A 120 4.72 1.04 -7.48
N GLY A 121 3.53 1.06 -8.07
CA GLY A 121 3.29 1.75 -9.35
C GLY A 121 3.53 3.25 -9.23
N GLY A 122 2.99 3.89 -8.19
CA GLY A 122 3.24 5.31 -7.93
C GLY A 122 4.72 5.62 -7.63
N TYR A 123 5.44 4.72 -6.96
CA TYR A 123 6.88 4.85 -6.76
C TYR A 123 7.66 4.76 -8.08
N ALA A 124 7.27 3.87 -9.00
CA ALA A 124 7.89 3.79 -10.32
C ALA A 124 7.74 5.12 -11.08
N VAL A 125 6.54 5.71 -11.05
CA VAL A 125 6.30 7.06 -11.61
C VAL A 125 7.17 8.11 -10.93
N TYR A 126 7.25 8.11 -9.60
CA TYR A 126 8.12 9.01 -8.85
C TYR A 126 9.59 8.90 -9.29
N VAL A 127 10.12 7.69 -9.46
CA VAL A 127 11.50 7.47 -9.92
C VAL A 127 11.71 8.01 -11.33
N VAL A 128 10.75 7.79 -12.23
CA VAL A 128 10.81 8.34 -13.58
C VAL A 128 10.86 9.87 -13.50
N ILE A 129 9.87 10.52 -12.87
CA ILE A 129 9.82 11.98 -12.76
C ILE A 129 11.10 12.56 -12.15
N ARG A 130 11.61 11.94 -11.07
CA ARG A 130 12.86 12.38 -10.42
C ARG A 130 14.06 12.30 -11.35
N ARG A 131 14.14 11.27 -12.21
CA ARG A 131 15.22 11.15 -13.21
C ARG A 131 15.13 12.25 -14.28
N TRP A 132 13.93 12.57 -14.74
CA TRP A 132 13.70 13.63 -15.71
C TRP A 132 14.03 15.02 -15.15
N LEU A 133 13.59 15.32 -13.92
CA LEU A 133 13.88 16.61 -13.27
C LEU A 133 15.34 16.73 -12.80
N GLY A 134 15.92 15.64 -12.30
CA GLY A 134 17.33 15.60 -11.88
C GLY A 134 18.33 15.61 -13.03
N GLY A 135 17.89 15.33 -14.26
CA GLY A 135 18.71 15.40 -15.48
C GLY A 135 19.02 16.82 -15.96
N GLY A 136 18.34 17.86 -15.44
CA GLY A 136 18.59 19.26 -15.78
C GLY A 136 19.60 20.00 -14.89
N ALA A 137 20.06 19.37 -13.79
CA ALA A 137 20.92 20.02 -12.78
C ALA A 137 22.40 19.59 -12.87
N ARG A 138 22.86 19.19 -14.06
CA ARG A 138 24.28 18.82 -14.32
C ARG A 138 24.75 19.34 -15.69
N GLY A 139 24.63 20.65 -15.88
CA GLY A 139 25.36 21.41 -16.92
C GLY A 139 26.49 22.19 -16.27
#